data_AF-A0A5B7UHW3-F1
#
_entry.id   AF-A0A5B7UHW3-F1
#
_cell.length_a   1.000
_cell.length_b   1.000
_cell.length_c   1.000
_cell.angle_alpha   90.00
_cell.angle_beta   90.00
_cell.angle_gamma   90.00
#
_symmetry.space_group_name_H-M   'P 1'
#
loop_
_entity.id
_entity.type
_entity.pdbx_description
1 polymer ?
#
loop_
_entity_poly.entity_id
_entity_poly.type
_entity_poly.pdbx_seq_one_letter_code
_entity_poly.pdbx_strand_id
1 'polypeptide(L)'
;MDIEQLKDLWKEDASERLPEINLESQKLFSTPLQKIRKNMKMEFLSSIFILPLAIWGIYKYIFQPITQFYALMLLGVGYLVVGYYYFKFYQLYNKLNYLETKTLHSLLRLKYDLSLNVQMYKSYYLAFIPILFCELILVFQDVNSTVGFETKYLIVNFLFWFLVSGLTLYFSGKAWLYYFYEKYIIQVSKLADDLSDEVIPEGKRNTYMDSTYRYLNRYCSETSAFLWNVFLWFCLSLLLLFVLFKLSLIAVGL
;
A
#
# COMPACT_ATOMS: atom_id res chain seq x y z
N MET A 1 22.99 4.41 44.09
CA MET A 1 23.73 4.18 42.84
C MET A 1 24.26 5.53 42.40
N ASP A 2 25.57 5.73 42.48
CA ASP A 2 26.20 7.04 42.28
C ASP A 2 26.39 7.38 40.81
N ILE A 3 26.29 8.66 40.47
CA ILE A 3 26.39 9.16 39.09
C ILE A 3 27.77 8.84 38.49
N GLU A 4 28.81 8.75 39.33
CA GLU A 4 30.15 8.35 38.91
C GLU A 4 30.22 6.89 38.50
N GLN A 5 29.56 5.98 39.24
CA GLN A 5 29.46 4.57 38.86
C GLN A 5 28.70 4.39 37.54
N LEU A 6 27.65 5.19 37.30
CA LEU A 6 26.95 5.21 36.02
C LEU A 6 27.83 5.70 34.86
N LYS A 7 28.74 6.66 35.13
CA LYS A 7 29.63 7.24 34.13
C LYS A 7 30.77 6.29 33.76
N ASP A 8 31.24 5.50 34.72
CA ASP A 8 32.28 4.48 34.50
C ASP A 8 31.70 3.26 33.79
N LEU A 9 30.51 2.78 34.19
CA LEU A 9 29.79 1.73 33.46
C LEU A 9 29.47 2.15 32.02
N TRP A 10 29.09 3.41 31.79
CA TRP A 10 28.81 3.91 30.44
C TRP A 10 30.08 4.09 29.58
N LYS A 11 31.25 4.32 30.20
CA LYS A 11 32.54 4.36 29.50
C LYS A 11 33.06 2.95 29.18
N GLU A 12 32.83 1.97 30.04
CA GLU A 12 33.10 0.56 29.76
C GLU A 12 32.21 0.05 28.61
N ASP A 13 30.90 0.30 28.64
CA ASP A 13 29.96 -0.06 27.57
C ASP A 13 30.25 0.67 26.24
N ALA A 14 30.67 1.95 26.29
CA ALA A 14 31.01 2.71 25.08
C ALA A 14 32.32 2.24 24.41
N SER A 15 33.15 1.46 25.12
CA SER A 15 34.42 0.94 24.62
C SER A 15 34.29 -0.44 23.94
N GLU A 16 33.19 -1.16 24.19
CA GLU A 16 32.75 -2.25 23.32
C GLU A 16 32.19 -1.64 22.04
N ARG A 17 33.02 -1.64 20.99
CA ARG A 17 32.55 -1.35 19.64
C ARG A 17 31.35 -2.24 19.37
N LEU A 18 30.16 -1.62 19.26
CA LEU A 18 28.94 -2.29 18.79
C LEU A 18 29.33 -3.25 17.67
N PRO A 19 28.91 -4.52 17.73
CA PRO A 19 29.40 -5.53 16.80
C PRO A 19 29.21 -5.03 15.37
N GLU A 20 30.33 -4.82 14.67
CA GLU A 20 30.29 -4.46 13.26
C GLU A 20 29.72 -5.65 12.49
N ILE A 21 28.67 -5.40 11.72
CA ILE A 21 27.97 -6.44 10.97
C ILE A 21 28.93 -7.00 9.91
N ASN A 22 29.15 -8.31 9.91
CA ASN A 22 29.98 -9.01 8.91
C ASN A 22 29.53 -8.65 7.48
N LEU A 23 30.48 -8.50 6.56
CA LEU A 23 30.26 -8.13 5.15
C LEU A 23 29.27 -9.06 4.42
N GLU A 24 29.22 -10.33 4.81
CA GLU A 24 28.26 -11.30 4.28
C GLU A 24 26.83 -10.98 4.72
N SER A 25 26.63 -10.70 6.00
CA SER A 25 25.34 -10.26 6.55
C SER A 25 24.89 -8.94 5.90
N GLN A 26 25.79 -7.99 5.65
CA GLN A 26 25.45 -6.74 4.93
C GLN A 26 24.92 -6.99 3.51
N LYS A 27 25.51 -7.94 2.76
CA LYS A 27 25.01 -8.32 1.42
C LYS A 27 23.61 -8.96 1.51
N LEU A 28 23.36 -9.77 2.53
CA LEU A 28 22.04 -10.38 2.78
C LEU A 28 20.95 -9.33 3.05
N PHE A 29 21.22 -8.30 3.86
CA PHE A 29 20.27 -7.19 4.10
C PHE A 29 20.05 -6.29 2.88
N SER A 30 21.08 -6.10 2.06
CA SER A 30 20.99 -5.21 0.88
C SER A 30 19.92 -5.68 -0.11
N THR A 31 19.67 -6.99 -0.19
CA THR A 31 18.74 -7.59 -1.14
C THR A 31 17.26 -7.24 -0.85
N PRO A 32 16.69 -7.50 0.34
CA PRO A 32 15.31 -7.11 0.66
C PRO A 32 15.13 -5.58 0.70
N LEU A 33 16.14 -4.81 1.15
CA LEU A 33 16.07 -3.34 1.14
C LEU A 33 16.05 -2.78 -0.29
N GLN A 34 16.83 -3.34 -1.20
CA GLN A 34 16.76 -3.01 -2.63
C GLN A 34 15.39 -3.36 -3.23
N LYS A 35 14.79 -4.50 -2.84
CA LYS A 35 13.43 -4.85 -3.28
C LYS A 35 12.39 -3.84 -2.78
N ILE A 36 12.44 -3.44 -1.52
CA ILE A 36 11.58 -2.37 -0.98
C ILE A 36 11.77 -1.10 -1.81
N ARG A 37 13.01 -0.64 -2.03
CA ARG A 37 13.29 0.56 -2.83
C ARG A 37 12.76 0.49 -4.26
N LYS A 38 12.92 -0.66 -4.92
CA LYS A 38 12.40 -0.88 -6.28
C LYS A 38 10.88 -0.78 -6.30
N ASN A 39 10.22 -1.39 -5.31
CA ASN A 39 8.78 -1.32 -5.13
C ASN A 39 8.31 0.11 -4.90
N MET A 40 9.02 0.88 -4.07
CA MET A 40 8.71 2.29 -3.82
C MET A 40 8.73 3.12 -5.11
N LYS A 41 9.77 2.94 -5.93
CA LYS A 41 9.91 3.65 -7.22
C LYS A 41 8.81 3.27 -8.20
N MET A 42 8.48 1.98 -8.27
CA MET A 42 7.42 1.47 -9.14
C MET A 42 6.05 2.00 -8.73
N GLU A 43 5.74 2.05 -7.43
CA GLU A 43 4.47 2.58 -6.93
C GLU A 43 4.32 4.08 -7.26
N PHE A 44 5.40 4.85 -7.10
CA PHE A 44 5.43 6.25 -7.52
C PHE A 44 5.18 6.41 -9.03
N LEU A 45 5.86 5.60 -9.86
CA LEU A 45 5.65 5.62 -11.31
C LEU A 45 4.22 5.20 -11.70
N SER A 46 3.64 4.18 -11.05
CA SER A 46 2.27 3.77 -11.33
C SER A 46 1.26 4.87 -11.00
N SER A 47 1.47 5.60 -9.91
CA SER A 47 0.59 6.71 -9.53
C SER A 47 0.61 7.84 -10.55
N ILE A 48 1.76 8.12 -11.18
CA ILE A 48 1.82 9.11 -12.28
C ILE A 48 0.89 8.75 -13.44
N PHE A 49 0.65 7.46 -13.71
CA PHE A 49 -0.28 7.02 -14.76
C PHE A 49 -1.73 6.91 -14.27
N ILE A 50 -1.95 6.46 -13.04
CA ILE A 50 -3.30 6.25 -12.48
C ILE A 50 -4.02 7.57 -12.23
N LEU A 51 -3.31 8.61 -11.76
CA LEU A 51 -3.91 9.89 -11.42
C LEU A 51 -4.55 10.57 -12.67
N PRO A 52 -3.85 10.80 -13.80
CA PRO A 52 -4.49 11.33 -15.01
C PRO A 52 -5.67 10.50 -15.50
N LEU A 53 -5.61 9.17 -15.34
CA LEU A 53 -6.70 8.28 -15.73
C LEU A 53 -7.96 8.50 -14.88
N ALA A 54 -7.81 8.78 -13.59
CA ALA A 54 -8.93 9.11 -12.71
C ALA A 54 -9.62 10.42 -13.14
N ILE A 55 -8.84 11.45 -13.49
CA ILE A 55 -9.37 12.71 -14.04
C ILE A 55 -10.12 12.45 -15.36
N TRP A 56 -9.52 11.68 -16.26
CA TRP A 56 -10.17 11.32 -17.53
C TRP A 56 -11.48 10.54 -17.32
N GLY A 57 -11.51 9.64 -16.33
CA GLY A 57 -12.71 8.91 -15.93
C GLY A 57 -13.85 9.85 -15.52
N ILE A 58 -13.56 10.85 -14.68
CA ILE A 58 -14.57 11.85 -14.27
C ILE A 58 -15.14 12.58 -15.48
N TYR A 59 -14.29 13.09 -16.38
CA TYR A 59 -14.76 13.80 -17.58
C TYR A 59 -15.59 12.93 -18.52
N LYS A 60 -15.31 11.63 -18.58
CA LYS A 60 -16.01 10.70 -19.49
C LYS A 60 -17.35 10.21 -18.94
N TYR A 61 -17.45 10.02 -17.63
CA TYR A 61 -18.59 9.32 -17.02
C TYR A 61 -19.54 10.21 -16.22
N ILE A 62 -19.12 11.40 -15.81
CA ILE A 62 -20.00 12.38 -15.15
C ILE A 62 -20.39 13.42 -16.19
N PHE A 63 -21.67 13.69 -16.37
CA PHE A 63 -22.15 14.60 -17.42
C PHE A 63 -22.52 15.99 -16.88
N GLN A 64 -22.96 16.09 -15.62
CA GLN A 64 -23.37 17.36 -15.06
C GLN A 64 -22.16 18.21 -14.63
N PRO A 65 -22.07 19.48 -15.06
CA PRO A 65 -20.88 20.32 -14.82
C PRO A 65 -20.66 20.63 -13.33
N ILE A 66 -21.74 20.76 -12.56
CA ILE A 66 -21.67 21.01 -11.11
C ILE A 66 -21.13 19.77 -10.39
N THR A 67 -21.64 18.59 -10.74
CA THR A 67 -21.18 17.32 -10.17
C THR A 67 -19.73 17.02 -10.56
N GLN A 68 -19.34 17.29 -11.81
CA GLN A 68 -17.96 17.22 -12.28
C GLN A 68 -17.04 18.12 -11.43
N PHE A 69 -17.44 19.37 -11.17
CA PHE A 69 -16.64 20.30 -10.35
C PHE A 69 -16.42 19.75 -8.94
N TYR A 70 -17.48 19.25 -8.28
CA TYR A 70 -17.36 18.68 -6.94
C TYR A 70 -16.49 17.40 -6.91
N ALA A 71 -16.64 16.53 -7.91
CA ALA A 71 -15.82 15.32 -8.03
C ALA A 71 -14.33 15.68 -8.25
N LEU A 72 -14.03 16.65 -9.12
CA LEU A 72 -12.65 17.11 -9.32
C LEU A 72 -12.05 17.74 -8.06
N MET A 73 -12.83 18.51 -7.29
CA MET A 73 -12.38 19.07 -6.01
C MET A 73 -12.08 17.98 -4.98
N LEU A 74 -12.94 16.97 -4.88
CA LEU A 74 -12.76 15.84 -3.98
C LEU A 74 -11.54 14.99 -4.35
N LEU A 75 -11.36 14.73 -5.65
CA LEU A 75 -10.18 14.09 -6.19
C LEU A 75 -8.90 14.92 -5.93
N GLY A 76 -8.99 16.25 -6.00
CA GLY A 76 -7.92 17.17 -5.61
C GLY A 76 -7.50 17.01 -4.14
N VAL A 77 -8.46 16.84 -3.22
CA VAL A 77 -8.15 16.50 -1.81
C VAL A 77 -7.46 15.16 -1.72
N GLY A 78 -7.91 14.15 -2.48
CA GLY A 78 -7.24 12.86 -2.60
C GLY A 78 -5.78 13.02 -3.04
N TYR A 79 -5.50 13.89 -4.00
CA TYR A 79 -4.15 14.13 -4.51
C TYR A 79 -3.24 14.79 -3.47
N LEU A 80 -3.78 15.67 -2.62
CA LEU A 80 -3.02 16.23 -1.50
C LEU A 80 -2.63 15.15 -0.50
N VAL A 81 -3.54 14.21 -0.19
CA VAL A 81 -3.25 13.06 0.69
C VAL A 81 -2.15 12.19 0.07
N VAL A 82 -2.27 11.88 -1.22
CA VAL A 82 -1.25 11.14 -1.99
C VAL A 82 0.10 11.85 -1.98
N GLY A 83 0.12 13.16 -2.24
CA GLY A 83 1.33 13.96 -2.24
C GLY A 83 2.03 13.97 -0.87
N TYR A 84 1.26 14.15 0.21
CA TYR A 84 1.80 14.10 1.57
C TYR A 84 2.37 12.73 1.91
N TYR A 85 1.65 11.67 1.56
CA TYR A 85 2.13 10.30 1.74
C TYR A 85 3.43 10.07 0.98
N TYR A 86 3.51 10.42 -0.30
CA TYR A 86 4.73 10.26 -1.10
C TYR A 86 5.89 11.10 -0.59
N PHE A 87 5.64 12.27 0.00
CA PHE A 87 6.69 13.05 0.64
C PHE A 87 7.35 12.29 1.79
N LYS A 88 6.54 11.73 2.71
CA LYS A 88 7.04 10.89 3.81
C LYS A 88 7.70 9.61 3.30
N PHE A 89 7.14 9.04 2.24
CA PHE A 89 7.66 7.85 1.59
C PHE A 89 9.03 8.08 0.95
N TYR A 90 9.22 9.24 0.31
CA TYR A 90 10.49 9.65 -0.27
C TYR A 90 11.57 9.93 0.78
N GLN A 91 11.20 10.48 1.94
CA GLN A 91 12.13 10.63 3.07
C GLN A 91 12.70 9.27 3.50
N LEU A 92 11.86 8.24 3.60
CA LEU A 92 12.32 6.88 3.89
C LEU A 92 13.20 6.32 2.77
N TYR A 93 12.80 6.49 1.51
CA TYR A 93 13.58 6.06 0.35
C TYR A 93 15.01 6.64 0.38
N ASN A 94 15.16 7.93 0.71
CA ASN A 94 16.48 8.55 0.82
C ASN A 94 17.27 8.00 2.00
N LYS A 95 16.64 7.81 3.17
CA LYS A 95 17.32 7.17 4.33
C LYS A 95 17.88 5.80 3.97
N LEU A 96 17.10 4.98 3.24
CA LEU A 96 17.52 3.67 2.76
C LEU A 96 18.72 3.73 1.78
N ASN A 97 19.02 4.88 1.20
CA ASN A 97 20.16 5.06 0.30
C ASN A 97 21.46 5.39 1.03
N TYR A 98 21.38 6.03 2.19
CA TYR A 98 22.52 6.46 3.01
C TYR A 98 22.84 5.51 4.17
N LEU A 99 21.97 4.52 4.43
CA LEU A 99 22.20 3.46 5.40
C LEU A 99 23.29 2.51 4.89
N GLU A 100 24.55 2.89 5.10
CA GLU A 100 25.64 1.92 5.23
C GLU A 100 25.40 1.15 6.52
N THR A 101 24.89 -0.08 6.42
CA THR A 101 24.53 -1.00 7.50
C THR A 101 25.76 -1.47 8.30
N LYS A 102 26.50 -0.53 8.92
CA LYS A 102 27.75 -0.82 9.62
C LYS A 102 27.53 -1.15 11.10
N THR A 103 26.42 -0.71 11.71
CA THR A 103 26.17 -0.87 13.15
C THR A 103 24.78 -1.41 13.49
N LEU A 104 24.68 -2.25 14.52
CA LEU A 104 23.42 -2.84 15.02
C LEU A 104 22.33 -1.78 15.32
N HIS A 105 22.71 -0.64 15.92
CA HIS A 105 21.77 0.46 16.19
C HIS A 105 21.16 1.07 14.92
N SER A 106 21.91 1.16 13.82
CA SER A 106 21.37 1.65 12.55
C SER A 106 20.28 0.72 12.01
N LEU A 107 20.40 -0.57 12.29
CA LEU A 107 19.51 -1.63 11.84
C LEU A 107 18.23 -1.69 12.68
N LEU A 108 18.33 -1.55 14.00
CA LEU A 108 17.17 -1.38 14.89
C LEU A 108 16.38 -0.10 14.56
N ARG A 109 17.07 1.00 14.28
CA ARG A 109 16.41 2.25 13.85
C ARG A 109 15.70 2.09 12.50
N LEU A 110 16.29 1.35 11.58
CA LEU A 110 15.69 1.02 10.30
C LEU A 110 14.42 0.16 10.47
N LYS A 111 14.45 -0.85 11.35
CA LYS A 111 13.27 -1.67 11.71
C LYS A 111 12.12 -0.78 12.18
N TYR A 112 12.41 0.18 13.06
CA TYR A 112 11.42 1.16 13.51
C TYR A 112 10.87 2.01 12.36
N ASP A 113 11.75 2.62 11.54
CA ASP A 113 11.35 3.47 10.42
C ASP A 113 10.48 2.72 9.38
N LEU A 114 10.79 1.44 9.11
CA LEU A 114 10.00 0.56 8.25
C LEU A 114 8.62 0.25 8.85
N SER A 115 8.56 -0.06 10.14
CA SER A 115 7.29 -0.34 10.84
C SER A 115 6.37 0.89 10.85
N LEU A 116 6.95 2.09 11.05
CA LEU A 116 6.23 3.35 11.00
C LEU A 116 5.65 3.60 9.61
N ASN A 117 6.41 3.28 8.55
CA ASN A 117 5.95 3.40 7.18
C ASN A 117 4.77 2.46 6.87
N VAL A 118 4.80 1.22 7.37
CA VAL A 118 3.67 0.28 7.26
C VAL A 118 2.39 0.86 7.89
N GLN A 119 2.50 1.51 9.06
CA GLN A 119 1.35 2.15 9.69
C GLN A 119 0.86 3.35 8.88
N MET A 120 1.78 4.18 8.38
CA MET A 120 1.43 5.30 7.48
C MET A 120 0.73 4.81 6.21
N TYR A 121 1.16 3.69 5.64
CA TYR A 121 0.54 3.04 4.49
C TYR A 121 -0.91 2.64 4.77
N LYS A 122 -1.15 2.00 5.92
CA LYS A 122 -2.51 1.62 6.35
C LYS A 122 -3.41 2.85 6.53
N SER A 123 -2.90 3.89 7.18
CA SER A 123 -3.63 5.15 7.37
C SER A 123 -3.94 5.84 6.04
N TYR A 124 -3.00 5.82 5.09
CA TYR A 124 -3.19 6.33 3.74
C TYR A 124 -4.35 5.62 3.03
N TYR A 125 -4.40 4.28 3.04
CA TYR A 125 -5.52 3.53 2.45
C TYR A 125 -6.85 3.81 3.17
N LEU A 126 -6.83 3.92 4.50
CA LEU A 126 -8.04 4.21 5.28
C LEU A 126 -8.61 5.59 4.95
N ALA A 127 -7.76 6.57 4.67
CA ALA A 127 -8.19 7.92 4.29
C ALA A 127 -8.96 7.96 2.95
N PHE A 128 -8.80 6.98 2.07
CA PHE A 128 -9.58 6.89 0.83
C PHE A 128 -11.02 6.42 1.04
N ILE A 129 -11.35 5.75 2.14
CA ILE A 129 -12.70 5.26 2.41
C ILE A 129 -13.74 6.40 2.37
N PRO A 130 -13.59 7.50 3.14
CA PRO A 130 -14.55 8.61 3.08
C PRO A 130 -14.55 9.32 1.71
N ILE A 131 -13.40 9.41 1.04
CA ILE A 131 -13.31 9.99 -0.31
C ILE A 131 -14.13 9.15 -1.29
N LEU A 132 -13.95 7.83 -1.26
CA LEU A 132 -14.66 6.87 -2.10
C LEU A 132 -16.18 6.92 -1.84
N PHE A 133 -16.59 7.03 -0.58
CA PHE A 133 -18.00 7.18 -0.22
C PHE A 133 -18.61 8.43 -0.85
N CYS A 134 -17.94 9.58 -0.74
CA CYS A 134 -18.40 10.84 -1.31
C CYS A 134 -18.42 10.80 -2.86
N GLU A 135 -17.39 10.23 -3.50
CA GLU A 135 -17.36 10.06 -4.96
C GLU A 135 -18.54 9.22 -5.45
N LEU A 136 -18.85 8.10 -4.78
CA LEU A 136 -20.00 7.28 -5.13
C LEU A 136 -21.31 8.06 -5.03
N ILE A 137 -21.50 8.88 -3.99
CA ILE A 137 -22.71 9.71 -3.88
C ILE A 137 -22.86 10.63 -5.09
N LEU A 138 -21.77 11.29 -5.51
CA LEU A 138 -21.79 12.20 -6.66
C LEU A 138 -22.13 11.45 -7.96
N VAL A 139 -21.54 10.28 -8.20
CA VAL A 139 -21.85 9.46 -9.38
C VAL A 139 -23.32 9.03 -9.39
N PHE A 140 -23.85 8.57 -8.26
CA PHE A 140 -25.26 8.17 -8.19
C PHE A 140 -26.23 9.35 -8.36
N GLN A 141 -25.85 10.55 -7.89
CA GLN A 141 -26.61 11.77 -8.11
C GLN A 141 -26.63 12.17 -9.60
N ASP A 142 -25.50 12.08 -10.30
CA ASP A 142 -25.40 12.34 -11.75
C ASP A 142 -26.25 11.36 -12.56
N VAL A 143 -26.17 10.07 -12.22
CA VAL A 143 -26.96 9.02 -12.87
C VAL A 143 -28.46 9.21 -12.64
N ASN A 144 -28.88 9.50 -11.41
CA ASN A 144 -30.29 9.72 -11.11
C ASN A 144 -30.87 10.92 -11.87
N SER A 145 -30.13 12.03 -11.92
CA SER A 145 -30.56 13.22 -12.64
C SER A 145 -30.62 13.04 -14.16
N THR A 146 -29.89 12.07 -14.70
CA THR A 146 -29.87 11.76 -16.14
C THR A 146 -30.95 10.75 -16.55
N VAL A 147 -31.17 9.69 -15.75
CA VAL A 147 -32.03 8.55 -16.11
C VAL A 147 -33.36 8.54 -15.36
N GLY A 148 -33.44 9.19 -14.19
CA GLY A 148 -34.66 9.27 -13.39
C GLY A 148 -35.09 7.96 -12.74
N PHE A 149 -34.24 7.39 -11.88
CA PHE A 149 -34.53 6.13 -11.19
C PHE A 149 -35.42 6.32 -9.94
N GLU A 150 -36.18 5.30 -9.58
CA GLU A 150 -36.85 5.27 -8.28
C GLU A 150 -35.86 5.33 -7.12
N THR A 151 -36.17 6.12 -6.08
CA THR A 151 -35.29 6.36 -4.94
C THR A 151 -34.89 5.06 -4.21
N LYS A 152 -35.81 4.09 -4.10
CA LYS A 152 -35.52 2.80 -3.46
C LYS A 152 -34.45 2.01 -4.20
N TYR A 153 -34.53 1.98 -5.53
CA TYR A 153 -33.56 1.28 -6.37
C TYR A 153 -32.16 1.90 -6.26
N LEU A 154 -32.10 3.24 -6.29
CA LEU A 154 -30.84 3.97 -6.12
C LEU A 154 -30.17 3.67 -4.78
N ILE A 155 -30.93 3.66 -3.68
CA ILE A 155 -30.37 3.40 -2.35
C ILE A 155 -29.80 1.98 -2.27
N VAL A 156 -30.54 0.97 -2.76
CA VAL A 156 -30.07 -0.42 -2.75
C VAL A 156 -28.82 -0.59 -3.60
N ASN A 157 -28.81 -0.01 -4.80
CA ASN A 157 -27.67 -0.09 -5.70
C ASN A 157 -26.45 0.66 -5.11
N PHE A 158 -26.64 1.85 -4.54
CA PHE A 158 -25.59 2.59 -3.84
C PHE A 158 -24.95 1.76 -2.71
N LEU A 159 -25.77 1.18 -1.83
CA LEU A 159 -25.28 0.37 -0.71
C LEU A 159 -24.51 -0.86 -1.20
N PHE A 160 -25.00 -1.52 -2.24
CA PHE A 160 -24.32 -2.64 -2.88
C PHE A 160 -22.94 -2.21 -3.40
N TRP A 161 -22.89 -1.15 -4.19
CA TRP A 161 -21.65 -0.64 -4.78
C TRP A 161 -20.64 -0.20 -3.73
N PHE A 162 -21.09 0.54 -2.70
CA PHE A 162 -20.25 0.95 -1.59
C PHE A 162 -19.64 -0.25 -0.84
N LEU A 163 -20.44 -1.29 -0.60
CA LEU A 163 -19.99 -2.50 0.08
C LEU A 163 -18.97 -3.27 -0.76
N VAL A 164 -19.24 -3.45 -2.06
CA VAL A 164 -18.31 -4.18 -2.95
C VAL A 164 -17.00 -3.41 -3.12
N SER A 165 -17.06 -2.08 -3.32
CA SER A 165 -15.86 -1.25 -3.44
C SER A 165 -15.06 -1.20 -2.14
N GLY A 166 -15.73 -1.11 -0.99
CA GLY A 166 -15.08 -1.10 0.32
C GLY A 166 -14.36 -2.41 0.62
N LEU A 167 -15.00 -3.56 0.35
CA LEU A 167 -14.36 -4.88 0.46
C LEU A 167 -13.17 -4.99 -0.48
N THR A 168 -13.34 -4.55 -1.74
CA THR A 168 -12.26 -4.59 -2.73
C THR A 168 -11.06 -3.77 -2.28
N LEU A 169 -11.28 -2.54 -1.78
CA LEU A 169 -10.23 -1.66 -1.26
C LEU A 169 -9.53 -2.30 -0.05
N TYR A 170 -10.29 -2.91 0.88
CA TYR A 170 -9.71 -3.59 2.05
C TYR A 170 -8.82 -4.77 1.66
N PHE A 171 -9.31 -5.68 0.83
CA PHE A 171 -8.56 -6.87 0.44
C PHE A 171 -7.36 -6.51 -0.44
N SER A 172 -7.55 -5.63 -1.43
CA SER A 172 -6.47 -5.17 -2.32
C SER A 172 -5.40 -4.42 -1.54
N GLY A 173 -5.77 -3.46 -0.67
CA GLY A 173 -4.82 -2.70 0.14
C GLY A 173 -4.02 -3.59 1.10
N LYS A 174 -4.68 -4.56 1.74
CA LYS A 174 -4.02 -5.53 2.61
C LYS A 174 -3.05 -6.43 1.84
N ALA A 175 -3.47 -6.95 0.68
CA ALA A 175 -2.61 -7.77 -0.16
C ALA A 175 -1.41 -6.97 -0.68
N TRP A 176 -1.65 -5.74 -1.16
CA TRP A 176 -0.61 -4.86 -1.67
C TRP A 176 0.44 -4.57 -0.59
N LEU A 177 0.00 -4.16 0.61
CA LEU A 177 0.90 -3.91 1.73
C LEU A 177 1.77 -5.13 2.06
N TYR A 178 1.15 -6.32 2.13
CA TYR A 178 1.85 -7.54 2.46
C TYR A 178 2.94 -7.87 1.44
N TYR A 179 2.59 -7.84 0.15
CA TYR A 179 3.49 -8.27 -0.90
C TYR A 179 4.60 -7.27 -1.22
N PHE A 180 4.31 -5.96 -1.18
CA PHE A 180 5.29 -4.95 -1.56
C PHE A 180 6.20 -4.54 -0.41
N TYR A 181 5.75 -4.65 0.84
CA TYR A 181 6.46 -4.14 2.01
C TYR A 181 6.60 -5.19 3.10
N GLU A 182 5.50 -5.69 3.66
CA GLU A 182 5.51 -6.50 4.90
C GLU A 182 6.38 -7.76 4.77
N LYS A 183 6.29 -8.48 3.65
CA LYS A 183 7.12 -9.67 3.35
C LYS A 183 8.62 -9.38 3.44
N TYR A 184 9.07 -8.23 2.92
CA TYR A 184 10.49 -7.86 2.92
C TYR A 184 10.91 -7.25 4.26
N ILE A 185 10.02 -6.54 4.93
CA ILE A 185 10.27 -6.00 6.28
C ILE A 185 10.44 -7.14 7.28
N ILE A 186 9.63 -8.20 7.20
CA ILE A 186 9.78 -9.40 8.03
C ILE A 186 11.14 -10.05 7.78
N GLN A 187 11.60 -10.15 6.51
CA GLN A 187 12.94 -10.68 6.21
C GLN A 187 14.04 -9.84 6.83
N VAL A 188 13.94 -8.51 6.75
CA VAL A 188 14.91 -7.58 7.38
C VAL A 188 14.86 -7.70 8.91
N SER A 189 13.67 -7.81 9.51
CA SER A 189 13.51 -8.01 10.96
C SER A 189 14.17 -9.32 11.39
N LYS A 190 13.87 -10.42 10.70
CA LYS A 190 14.43 -11.73 11.04
C LYS A 190 15.95 -11.75 11.00
N LEU A 191 16.55 -11.16 9.96
CA LEU A 191 17.99 -11.01 9.87
C LEU A 191 18.56 -10.11 10.99
N ALA A 192 17.80 -9.11 11.46
CA ALA A 192 18.17 -8.26 12.60
C ALA A 192 18.14 -9.03 13.92
N ASP A 193 17.07 -9.82 14.08
CA ASP A 193 16.72 -10.57 15.27
C ASP A 193 17.69 -11.77 15.46
N ASP A 194 18.09 -12.43 14.36
CA ASP A 194 19.15 -13.45 14.33
C ASP A 194 20.52 -12.90 14.78
N LEU A 195 20.73 -11.59 14.69
CA LEU A 195 21.95 -10.91 15.16
C LEU A 195 21.81 -10.36 16.59
N SER A 196 20.60 -10.27 17.13
CA SER A 196 20.32 -9.70 18.45
C SER A 196 19.75 -10.71 19.47
N ASP A 197 19.77 -12.01 19.15
CA ASP A 197 19.22 -13.11 19.97
C ASP A 197 17.77 -12.89 20.45
N GLU A 198 16.97 -12.09 19.72
CA GLU A 198 15.62 -11.71 20.13
C GLU A 198 14.56 -12.46 19.31
N VAL A 199 13.94 -13.50 19.88
CA VAL A 199 12.98 -14.36 19.16
C VAL A 199 11.54 -13.84 19.30
N ILE A 200 10.93 -13.44 18.17
CA ILE A 200 9.49 -13.15 18.08
C ILE A 200 8.81 -14.20 17.18
N PRO A 201 7.67 -14.80 17.57
CA PRO A 201 7.03 -15.86 16.81
C PRO A 201 6.41 -15.34 15.49
N GLU A 202 6.77 -15.95 14.35
CA GLU A 202 6.19 -15.64 13.03
C GLU A 202 4.89 -16.42 12.77
N GLY A 203 3.83 -15.69 12.38
CA GLY A 203 2.61 -16.26 11.82
C GLY A 203 2.70 -16.48 10.31
N LYS A 204 2.93 -17.71 9.87
CA LYS A 204 2.94 -18.10 8.45
C LYS A 204 1.52 -18.07 7.88
N ARG A 205 1.16 -17.01 7.13
CA ARG A 205 -0.16 -16.90 6.47
C ARG A 205 -0.04 -17.12 4.96
N ASN A 206 -0.40 -18.32 4.51
CA ASN A 206 -0.67 -18.60 3.10
C ASN A 206 -1.93 -17.84 2.67
N THR A 207 -1.80 -16.97 1.67
CA THR A 207 -2.93 -16.24 1.08
C THR A 207 -3.20 -16.78 -0.34
N TYR A 208 -4.43 -16.71 -0.83
CA TYR A 208 -4.81 -17.21 -2.17
C TYR A 208 -4.02 -16.58 -3.34
N MET A 209 -3.50 -15.35 -3.18
CA MET A 209 -2.62 -14.71 -4.17
C MET A 209 -1.23 -15.39 -4.30
N ASP A 210 -0.85 -16.20 -3.30
CA ASP A 210 0.48 -16.80 -3.22
C ASP A 210 0.61 -18.05 -4.12
N SER A 211 -0.51 -18.70 -4.45
CA SER A 211 -0.54 -19.79 -5.43
C SER A 211 -0.39 -19.27 -6.87
N THR A 212 -1.09 -18.20 -7.24
CA THR A 212 -1.04 -17.63 -8.59
C THR A 212 0.28 -16.90 -8.86
N TYR A 213 0.86 -16.25 -7.85
CA TYR A 213 2.23 -15.72 -7.93
C TYR A 213 3.24 -16.82 -8.20
N ARG A 214 3.21 -17.92 -7.43
CA ARG A 214 4.13 -19.06 -7.62
C ARG A 214 4.01 -19.68 -9.02
N TYR A 215 2.82 -19.70 -9.59
CA TYR A 215 2.59 -20.14 -10.95
C TYR A 215 3.23 -19.20 -11.98
N LEU A 216 2.94 -17.88 -11.90
CA LEU A 216 3.50 -16.89 -12.83
C LEU A 216 5.03 -16.77 -12.71
N ASN A 217 5.58 -16.96 -11.51
CA ASN A 217 7.02 -16.93 -11.25
C ASN A 217 7.78 -18.10 -11.90
N ARG A 218 7.08 -19.16 -12.34
CA ARG A 218 7.71 -20.22 -13.17
C ARG A 218 7.95 -19.78 -14.61
N TYR A 219 7.22 -18.78 -15.10
CA TYR A 219 7.22 -18.39 -16.51
C TYR A 219 7.80 -17.00 -16.76
N CYS A 220 7.83 -16.13 -15.74
CA CYS A 220 8.28 -14.75 -15.85
C CYS A 220 9.28 -14.40 -14.76
N SER A 221 10.09 -13.34 -14.99
CA SER A 221 10.95 -12.76 -13.95
C SER A 221 10.15 -12.46 -12.67
N GLU A 222 10.79 -12.57 -11.50
CA GLU A 222 10.13 -12.39 -10.20
C GLU A 222 9.32 -11.08 -10.11
N THR A 223 9.81 -10.02 -10.76
CA THR A 223 9.15 -8.71 -10.83
C THR A 223 7.95 -8.70 -11.79
N SER A 224 8.07 -9.33 -12.95
CA SER A 224 7.01 -9.33 -13.96
C SER A 224 5.89 -10.32 -13.63
N ALA A 225 6.23 -11.52 -13.14
CA ALA A 225 5.27 -12.50 -12.64
C ALA A 225 4.37 -11.93 -11.54
N PHE A 226 4.98 -11.11 -10.69
CA PHE A 226 4.28 -10.40 -9.64
C PHE A 226 3.35 -9.30 -10.16
N LEU A 227 3.84 -8.43 -11.06
CA LEU A 227 3.02 -7.42 -11.72
C LEU A 227 1.83 -8.03 -12.44
N TRP A 228 2.05 -9.12 -13.16
CA TRP A 228 0.98 -9.88 -13.81
C TRP A 228 0.02 -10.49 -12.82
N ASN A 229 0.48 -11.03 -11.69
CA ASN A 229 -0.42 -11.60 -10.68
C ASN A 229 -1.34 -10.52 -10.08
N VAL A 230 -0.77 -9.39 -9.72
CA VAL A 230 -1.50 -8.27 -9.14
C VAL A 230 -2.45 -7.65 -10.15
N PHE A 231 -1.98 -7.43 -11.38
CA PHE A 231 -2.81 -6.95 -12.49
C PHE A 231 -3.96 -7.91 -12.79
N LEU A 232 -3.69 -9.22 -12.80
CA LEU A 232 -4.70 -10.24 -13.05
C LEU A 232 -5.76 -10.21 -11.97
N TRP A 233 -5.39 -10.19 -10.68
CA TRP A 233 -6.37 -10.10 -9.58
C TRP A 233 -7.11 -8.76 -9.55
N PHE A 234 -6.44 -7.64 -9.87
CA PHE A 234 -7.08 -6.34 -9.99
C PHE A 234 -8.08 -6.30 -11.15
N CYS A 235 -7.68 -6.77 -12.34
CA CYS A 235 -8.56 -6.92 -13.49
C CYS A 235 -9.71 -7.89 -13.20
N LEU A 236 -9.48 -9.00 -12.49
CA LEU A 236 -10.53 -9.95 -12.14
C LEU A 236 -11.54 -9.30 -11.18
N SER A 237 -11.07 -8.47 -10.24
CA SER A 237 -11.95 -7.69 -9.37
C SER A 237 -12.73 -6.61 -10.11
N LEU A 238 -12.10 -5.89 -11.05
CA LEU A 238 -12.75 -4.88 -11.90
C LEU A 238 -13.73 -5.51 -12.89
N LEU A 239 -13.42 -6.67 -13.44
CA LEU A 239 -14.28 -7.40 -14.37
C LEU A 239 -15.48 -7.97 -13.61
N LEU A 240 -15.29 -8.48 -12.39
CA LEU A 240 -16.37 -8.90 -11.52
C LEU A 240 -17.27 -7.71 -11.14
N LEU A 241 -16.69 -6.57 -10.77
CA LEU A 241 -17.43 -5.32 -10.55
C LEU A 241 -18.21 -4.94 -11.82
N PHE A 242 -17.56 -4.87 -12.98
CA PHE A 242 -18.21 -4.51 -14.24
C PHE A 242 -19.36 -5.45 -14.63
N VAL A 243 -19.19 -6.76 -14.41
CA VAL A 243 -20.24 -7.75 -14.62
C VAL A 243 -21.40 -7.54 -13.65
N LEU A 244 -21.12 -7.28 -12.37
CA LEU A 244 -22.15 -6.93 -11.39
C LEU A 244 -22.86 -5.62 -11.75
N PHE A 245 -22.15 -4.64 -12.32
CA PHE A 245 -22.73 -3.38 -12.80
C PHE A 245 -23.69 -3.62 -13.96
N LYS A 246 -23.24 -4.37 -14.97
CA LYS A 246 -24.07 -4.79 -16.09
C LYS A 246 -25.30 -5.57 -15.63
N LEU A 247 -25.13 -6.52 -14.71
CA LEU A 247 -26.25 -7.29 -14.15
C LEU A 247 -27.22 -6.39 -13.37
N SER A 248 -26.72 -5.40 -12.62
CA SER A 248 -27.57 -4.43 -11.91
C SER A 248 -28.36 -3.56 -12.89
N LEU A 249 -27.78 -3.15 -14.02
CA LEU A 249 -28.49 -2.39 -15.05
C LEU A 249 -29.59 -3.24 -15.72
N ILE A 250 -29.26 -4.49 -16.08
CA ILE A 250 -30.19 -5.43 -16.72
C ILE A 250 -31.36 -5.76 -15.77
N ALA A 251 -31.10 -5.91 -14.47
CA ALA A 251 -32.14 -6.16 -13.47
C ALA A 251 -33.17 -5.03 -13.33
N VAL A 252 -32.85 -3.83 -13.82
CA VAL A 252 -33.72 -2.63 -13.80
C VAL A 252 -34.43 -2.43 -15.14
N GLY A 253 -34.14 -3.26 -16.14
CA GLY A 253 -34.73 -3.13 -17.47
C GLY A 253 -33.98 -2.16 -18.39
N LEU A 254 -32.66 -2.03 -18.24
CA LEU A 254 -31.76 -1.25 -19.11
C LEU A 254 -30.67 -2.12 -19.73
#